data_AF-A0A524KZI9-F1
#
_entry.id   AF-A0A524KZI9-F1
#
_cell.length_a   1.000
_cell.length_b   1.000
_cell.length_c   1.000
_cell.angle_alpha   90.00
_cell.angle_beta   90.00
_cell.angle_gamma   90.00
#
_symmetry.space_group_name_H-M   'P 1'
#
loop_
_entity.id
_entity.type
_entity.pdbx_description
1 polymer ?
#
loop_
_entity_poly.entity_id
_entity_poly.type
_entity_poly.pdbx_seq_one_letter_code
_entity_poly.pdbx_strand_id
1 'polypeptide(L)'
;QIKVELGNGLRYVVPQTLNSLKDTLFSFRVNQPEEKKILIFNDGKKIIKKKFLRRVNPAEMITVKLSSSELEGLKTLKVKLVSS
;
A
#
# COMPACT_ATOMS: atom_id res chain seq x y z
N GLN A 1 -16.20 -6.69 0.11
CA GLN A 1 -15.49 -5.57 0.76
C GLN A 1 -14.05 -6.01 1.03
N ILE A 2 -13.06 -5.18 0.72
CA ILE A 2 -11.64 -5.46 0.99
C ILE A 2 -11.15 -4.47 2.04
N LYS A 3 -10.66 -4.98 3.17
CA LYS A 3 -10.07 -4.13 4.21
C LYS A 3 -8.60 -3.89 3.93
N VAL A 4 -8.14 -2.64 4.05
CA VAL A 4 -6.72 -2.30 3.94
C VAL A 4 -6.10 -2.27 5.33
N GLU A 5 -5.04 -3.04 5.53
CA GLU A 5 -4.33 -3.15 6.80
C GLU A 5 -2.92 -2.56 6.64
N LEU A 6 -2.59 -1.66 7.56
CA LEU A 6 -1.29 -1.00 7.60
C LEU A 6 -0.31 -1.82 8.43
N GLY A 7 0.88 -2.03 7.87
CA GLY A 7 2.04 -2.50 8.59
C GLY A 7 3.02 -1.37 8.90
N ASN A 8 4.21 -1.75 9.35
CA ASN A 8 5.24 -0.81 9.81
C ASN A 8 5.64 0.21 8.74
N GLY A 9 6.02 1.40 9.22
CA GLY A 9 6.51 2.54 8.43
C GLY A 9 5.41 3.45 7.86
N LEU A 10 4.14 3.06 7.96
CA LEU A 10 3.01 3.81 7.43
C LEU A 10 2.17 4.41 8.56
N ARG A 11 1.76 5.68 8.36
CA ARG A 11 0.88 6.42 9.28
C ARG A 11 -0.57 6.17 8.97
N TYR A 12 -0.94 6.30 7.70
CA TYR A 12 -2.29 6.00 7.21
C TYR A 12 -2.29 5.74 5.70
N VAL A 13 -3.39 5.16 5.21
CA VAL A 13 -3.71 4.96 3.80
C VAL A 13 -5.11 5.46 3.49
N VAL A 14 -5.29 5.95 2.26
CA VAL A 14 -6.59 6.25 1.67
C VAL A 14 -6.69 5.54 0.32
N PRO A 15 -7.78 4.81 0.02
CA PRO A 15 -8.87 4.45 0.92
C PRO A 15 -8.46 3.37 1.95
N GLN A 16 -9.15 3.33 3.09
CA GLN A 16 -8.96 2.30 4.12
C GLN A 16 -9.74 1.01 3.82
N THR A 17 -10.73 1.09 2.93
CA THR A 17 -11.61 -0.02 2.58
C THR A 17 -12.08 0.15 1.14
N LEU A 18 -12.18 -0.95 0.41
CA LEU A 18 -12.70 -0.99 -0.96
C LEU A 18 -14.05 -1.68 -0.95
N ASN A 19 -15.07 -0.98 -1.45
CA ASN A 19 -16.42 -1.53 -1.61
C ASN A 19 -16.70 -2.00 -3.04
N SER A 20 -15.87 -1.60 -4.02
CA SER A 20 -16.00 -1.95 -5.44
C SER A 20 -14.68 -2.45 -6.01
N LEU A 21 -14.72 -3.45 -6.88
CA LEU A 21 -13.55 -3.97 -7.62
C LEU A 21 -13.30 -3.12 -8.86
N LYS A 22 -12.72 -1.92 -8.67
CA LYS A 22 -12.28 -1.03 -9.73
C LYS A 22 -10.82 -0.63 -9.52
N ASP A 23 -10.19 -0.19 -10.59
CA ASP A 23 -8.88 0.47 -10.52
C ASP A 23 -8.90 1.53 -9.43
N THR A 24 -7.99 1.40 -8.46
CA THR A 24 -7.97 2.26 -7.29
C THR A 24 -6.59 2.83 -7.04
N LEU A 25 -6.56 4.13 -6.77
CA LEU A 25 -5.39 4.83 -6.27
C LEU A 25 -5.36 4.71 -4.74
N PHE A 26 -4.24 4.20 -4.23
CA PHE A 26 -3.94 4.19 -2.82
C PHE A 26 -2.90 5.26 -2.54
N SER A 27 -3.21 6.14 -1.61
CA SER A 27 -2.32 7.21 -1.15
C SER A 27 -1.92 6.95 0.28
N PHE A 28 -0.61 6.91 0.53
CA PHE A 28 -0.02 6.56 1.82
C PHE A 28 0.76 7.73 2.37
N ARG A 29 0.70 7.91 3.69
CA ARG A 29 1.62 8.80 4.41
C ARG A 29 2.51 7.95 5.32
N VAL A 30 3.80 8.24 5.32
CA VAL A 30 4.79 7.56 6.16
C VAL A 30 4.89 8.18 7.55
N ASN A 31 5.41 7.43 8.52
CA ASN A 31 5.55 7.92 9.90
C ASN A 31 6.70 8.92 10.07
N GLN A 32 7.80 8.66 9.37
CA GLN A 32 9.03 9.44 9.45
C GLN A 32 9.75 9.43 8.09
N PRO A 33 10.69 10.36 7.84
CA PRO A 33 11.50 10.30 6.64
C PRO A 33 12.33 9.02 6.61
N GLU A 34 12.32 8.31 5.48
CA GLU A 34 13.11 7.10 5.27
C GLU A 34 13.65 7.05 3.84
N GLU A 35 14.70 6.28 3.61
CA GLU A 35 15.33 6.10 2.30
C GLU A 35 15.45 4.62 1.94
N LYS A 36 15.56 4.36 0.63
CA LYS A 36 15.77 3.01 0.04
C LYS A 36 14.77 1.99 0.60
N LYS A 37 13.48 2.28 0.49
CA LYS A 37 12.40 1.41 0.95
C LYS A 37 11.67 0.73 -0.18
N ILE A 38 11.04 -0.40 0.12
CA ILE A 38 10.09 -1.08 -0.76
C ILE A 38 8.73 -1.06 -0.08
N LEU A 39 7.74 -0.48 -0.77
CA LEU A 39 6.33 -0.59 -0.38
C LEU A 39 5.78 -1.90 -0.94
N ILE A 40 5.33 -2.79 -0.06
CA ILE A 40 4.84 -4.12 -0.42
C ILE A 40 3.35 -4.23 -0.13
N PHE A 41 2.60 -4.65 -1.16
CA PHE A 41 1.19 -5.02 -1.09
C PHE A 41 1.08 -6.54 -1.11
N ASN A 42 0.37 -7.13 -0.15
CA ASN A 42 0.15 -8.57 -0.06
C ASN A 42 -1.23 -8.90 0.50
N ASP A 43 -1.73 -10.10 0.23
CA ASP A 43 -3.01 -10.60 0.76
C ASP A 43 -2.82 -11.52 1.98
N GLY A 44 -1.60 -11.58 2.53
CA GLY A 44 -1.19 -12.52 3.57
C GLY A 44 -0.67 -13.86 3.06
N LYS A 45 -0.91 -14.22 1.79
CA LYS A 45 -0.39 -15.46 1.16
C LYS A 45 0.68 -15.16 0.11
N LYS A 46 0.47 -14.12 -0.69
CA LYS A 46 1.35 -13.74 -1.80
C LYS A 46 1.52 -12.23 -1.90
N ILE A 47 2.60 -11.83 -2.55
CA ILE A 47 2.85 -10.44 -2.89
C ILE A 47 2.04 -10.10 -4.15
N ILE A 48 1.25 -9.04 -4.06
CA ILE A 48 0.44 -8.51 -5.15
C ILE A 48 1.28 -7.51 -5.96
N LYS A 49 1.96 -6.59 -5.26
CA LYS A 49 2.77 -5.54 -5.89
C LYS A 49 3.90 -5.09 -5.00
N LYS A 50 4.98 -4.63 -5.63
CA LYS A 50 6.10 -3.94 -4.97
C LYS A 50 6.35 -2.60 -5.65
N LYS A 51 6.72 -1.59 -4.87
CA LYS A 51 7.20 -0.30 -5.39
C LYS A 51 8.46 0.10 -4.64
N PHE A 52 9.57 0.26 -5.36
CA PHE A 52 10.79 0.83 -4.80
C PHE A 52 10.62 2.34 -4.63
N LEU A 53 11.06 2.85 -3.49
CA LEU A 53 10.97 4.24 -3.08
C LEU A 53 12.35 4.69 -2.61
N ARG A 54 12.99 5.55 -3.41
CA ARG A 54 14.34 6.05 -3.10
C ARG A 54 14.36 6.86 -1.79
N ARG A 55 13.34 7.70 -1.59
CA ARG A 55 13.13 8.53 -0.40
C ARG A 55 11.63 8.68 -0.17
N VAL A 56 11.23 8.75 1.10
CA VAL A 56 9.86 9.04 1.54
C VAL A 56 9.90 10.08 2.65
N ASN A 57 8.88 10.93 2.71
CA ASN A 57 8.76 11.99 3.72
C ASN A 57 7.30 12.07 4.20
N PRO A 58 7.02 12.22 5.52
CA PRO A 58 5.67 12.40 6.05
C PRO A 58 4.93 13.61 5.48
N ALA A 59 5.64 14.64 5.02
CA ALA A 59 5.03 15.80 4.35
C ALA A 59 4.41 15.42 3.00
N GLU A 60 4.90 14.35 2.35
CA GLU A 60 4.47 13.89 1.04
C GLU A 60 3.49 12.71 1.15
N MET A 61 2.77 12.45 0.06
CA MET A 61 1.96 11.24 -0.08
C MET A 61 2.53 10.36 -1.18
N ILE A 62 2.67 9.07 -0.89
CA ILE A 62 3.04 8.06 -1.88
C ILE A 62 1.74 7.57 -2.54
N THR A 63 1.60 7.74 -3.85
CA THR A 63 0.46 7.19 -4.58
C THR A 63 0.85 5.95 -5.38
N VAL A 64 0.03 4.90 -5.29
CA VAL A 64 0.17 3.65 -6.04
C VAL A 64 -1.18 3.23 -6.60
N LYS A 65 -1.21 2.90 -7.89
CA LYS A 65 -2.39 2.34 -8.55
C LYS A 65 -2.36 0.81 -8.47
N LEU A 66 -3.45 0.21 -8.01
CA LEU A 66 -3.75 -1.22 -8.23
C LEU A 66 -4.90 -1.33 -9.23
N SER A 67 -4.77 -2.22 -10.20
CA SER A 67 -5.85 -2.52 -11.15
C SER A 67 -6.95 -3.36 -10.49
N SER A 68 -8.13 -3.38 -11.09
CA SER A 68 -9.22 -4.28 -10.67
C SER A 68 -8.77 -5.75 -10.63
N SER A 69 -7.98 -6.21 -11.61
CA SER A 69 -7.44 -7.57 -11.66
C SER A 69 -6.44 -7.87 -10.53
N GLU A 70 -5.63 -6.89 -10.10
CA GLU A 70 -4.75 -7.04 -8.93
C GLU A 70 -5.56 -7.15 -7.62
N LEU A 71 -6.77 -6.60 -7.59
CA LEU A 71 -7.66 -6.55 -6.42
C LEU A 71 -8.66 -7.70 -6.37
N GLU A 72 -8.81 -8.46 -7.45
CA GLU A 72 -9.81 -9.50 -7.60
C GLU A 72 -9.58 -10.66 -6.62
N GLY A 73 -10.66 -11.14 -5.99
CA GLY A 73 -10.61 -12.26 -5.04
C GLY A 73 -9.96 -11.93 -3.69
N LEU A 74 -9.48 -10.71 -3.46
CA LEU A 74 -8.89 -10.32 -2.18
C LEU A 74 -9.95 -10.14 -1.10
N LYS A 75 -9.67 -10.62 0.11
CA LYS A 75 -10.45 -10.29 1.32
C LYS A 75 -9.80 -9.16 2.13
N THR A 76 -8.47 -9.14 2.15
CA THR A 76 -7.65 -8.20 2.90
C THR A 76 -6.46 -7.78 2.05
N LEU A 77 -6.08 -6.51 2.14
CA LEU A 77 -4.90 -5.95 1.50
C LEU A 77 -3.95 -5.39 2.57
N LYS A 78 -2.85 -6.08 2.83
CA LYS A 78 -1.82 -5.64 3.78
C LYS A 78 -0.75 -4.82 3.05
N VAL A 79 -0.43 -3.65 3.58
CA VAL A 79 0.59 -2.77 3.01
C VAL A 79 1.64 -2.42 4.06
N LYS A 80 2.93 -2.59 3.74
CA LYS A 80 4.03 -2.28 4.65
C LYS A 80 5.24 -1.71 3.92
N LEU A 81 6.04 -0.93 4.62
CA LEU A 81 7.39 -0.55 4.18
C LEU A 81 8.41 -1.55 4.73
N VAL A 82 9.34 -1.96 3.86
CA VAL A 82 10.51 -2.75 4.25
C VAL A 82 11.77 -2.10 3.68
N SER A 83 12.92 -2.38 4.28
CA SER A 83 14.21 -1.99 3.68
C SER A 83 14.42 -2.74 2.37
N SER A 84 14.96 -2.04 1.37
CA SER A 84 15.33 -2.63 0.08
C SER A 84 16.55 -3.54 0.16
#